data_AF-A0A8T5PM77-F1
#
_entry.id   AF-A0A8T5PM77-F1
#
_cell.length_a   1.000
_cell.length_b   1.000
_cell.length_c   1.000
_cell.angle_alpha   90.00
_cell.angle_beta   90.00
_cell.angle_gamma   90.00
#
_symmetry.space_group_name_H-M   'P 1'
#
loop_
_entity.id
_entity.type
_entity.pdbx_description
1 polymer ?
#
loop_
_entity_poly.entity_id
_entity_poly.type
_entity_poly.pdbx_seq_one_letter_code
_entity_poly.pdbx_strand_id
1 'polypeptide(L)'
;MVSYGYGLDYFIQLLESWGVADILLPFLLIFTIVFAVLQKTKILGEGKKNFNVVIALVVALSVVIPHVIGTYPPEADVVDIINTIIPQISLVAVAFIMLLILTGIFTPRWVSRSIAGILAFISFIAVFVIIGSALNWWESGWLYDIFGEETIALLVVILVFGVIIWFITREPGGPAEKATKKLKDFFEWFGGA
;
A
#
# COMPACT_ATOMS: atom_id res chain seq x y z
N MET A 1 -25.47 -16.04 -29.54
CA MET A 1 -24.48 -17.13 -29.38
C MET A 1 -24.23 -17.27 -27.89
N VAL A 2 -24.83 -18.28 -27.26
CA VAL A 2 -24.68 -18.55 -25.82
C VAL A 2 -23.50 -19.50 -25.67
N SER A 3 -22.38 -19.00 -25.12
CA SER A 3 -21.15 -19.76 -24.94
C SER A 3 -21.31 -20.74 -23.77
N TYR A 4 -20.95 -22.00 -24.00
CA TYR A 4 -21.11 -23.10 -23.07
C TYR A 4 -20.05 -23.08 -21.95
N GLY A 5 -20.17 -22.16 -20.99
CA GLY A 5 -19.41 -22.16 -19.72
C GLY A 5 -20.06 -23.01 -18.61
N TYR A 6 -20.95 -23.95 -18.95
CA TYR A 6 -22.00 -24.50 -18.09
C TYR A 6 -21.58 -25.36 -16.87
N GLY A 7 -20.29 -25.66 -16.68
CA GLY A 7 -19.87 -26.53 -15.58
C GLY A 7 -19.49 -25.76 -14.32
N LEU A 8 -18.37 -25.04 -14.40
CA LEU A 8 -17.75 -24.40 -13.24
C LEU A 8 -18.46 -23.13 -12.82
N ASP A 9 -18.89 -22.28 -13.75
CA ASP A 9 -19.59 -21.04 -13.41
C ASP A 9 -20.92 -21.32 -12.70
N TYR A 10 -21.66 -22.32 -13.19
CA TYR A 10 -22.89 -22.79 -12.55
C TYR A 10 -22.64 -23.41 -11.17
N PHE A 11 -21.59 -24.23 -11.05
CA PHE A 11 -21.19 -24.81 -9.77
C PHE A 11 -20.78 -23.74 -8.75
N ILE A 12 -20.02 -22.72 -9.16
CA ILE A 12 -19.62 -21.59 -8.31
C ILE A 12 -20.86 -20.80 -7.89
N GLN A 13 -21.77 -20.48 -8.81
CA GLN A 13 -23.02 -19.79 -8.49
C GLN A 13 -23.90 -20.61 -7.54
N LEU A 14 -23.90 -21.94 -7.66
CA LEU A 14 -24.62 -22.82 -6.73
C LEU A 14 -24.01 -22.74 -5.32
N LEU A 15 -22.68 -22.81 -5.19
CA LEU A 15 -21.99 -22.66 -3.91
C LEU A 15 -22.21 -21.27 -3.28
N GLU A 16 -22.20 -20.21 -4.09
CA GLU A 16 -22.50 -18.85 -3.67
C GLU A 16 -23.95 -18.73 -3.21
N SER A 17 -24.90 -19.28 -3.96
CA SER A 17 -26.34 -19.27 -3.59
C SER A 17 -26.65 -20.01 -2.29
N TRP A 18 -25.79 -20.98 -1.92
CA TRP A 18 -25.89 -21.73 -0.66
C TRP A 18 -25.18 -21.03 0.50
N GLY A 19 -24.57 -19.86 0.27
CA GLY A 19 -23.81 -19.12 1.28
C GLY A 19 -22.55 -19.85 1.74
N VAL A 20 -22.04 -20.81 0.94
CA VAL A 20 -20.87 -21.61 1.35
C VAL A 20 -19.66 -20.71 1.52
N ALA A 21 -19.45 -19.76 0.61
CA ALA A 21 -18.36 -18.79 0.71
C ALA A 21 -18.53 -17.88 1.94
N ASP A 22 -19.76 -17.39 2.17
CA ASP A 22 -20.10 -16.48 3.26
C ASP A 22 -19.89 -17.10 4.65
N ILE A 23 -20.00 -18.42 4.77
CA ILE A 23 -19.75 -19.16 6.00
C ILE A 23 -18.28 -19.60 6.10
N LEU A 24 -17.77 -20.23 5.05
CA LEU A 24 -16.53 -20.99 5.08
C LEU A 24 -15.30 -20.08 5.06
N LEU A 25 -15.32 -18.99 4.29
CA LEU A 25 -14.20 -18.05 4.21
C LEU A 25 -13.91 -17.37 5.56
N PRO A 26 -14.89 -16.69 6.21
CA PRO A 26 -14.63 -16.06 7.51
C PRO A 26 -14.31 -17.09 8.59
N PHE A 27 -14.93 -18.28 8.54
CA PHE A 27 -14.62 -19.38 9.45
C PHE A 27 -13.15 -19.79 9.36
N LEU A 28 -12.66 -20.12 8.17
CA LEU A 28 -11.28 -20.55 7.98
C LEU A 28 -10.29 -19.45 8.38
N LEU A 29 -10.60 -18.19 8.05
CA LEU A 29 -9.78 -17.05 8.40
C LEU A 29 -9.62 -16.92 9.92
N ILE A 30 -10.74 -16.83 10.65
CA ILE A 30 -10.72 -16.63 12.12
C ILE A 30 -10.11 -17.85 12.80
N PHE A 31 -10.52 -19.06 12.40
CA PHE A 31 -9.96 -20.31 12.92
C PHE A 31 -8.44 -20.34 12.76
N THR A 32 -7.93 -20.04 11.57
CA THR A 32 -6.49 -20.12 11.27
C THR A 32 -5.71 -19.07 12.06
N ILE A 33 -6.20 -17.83 12.14
CA ILE A 33 -5.54 -16.77 12.89
C ILE A 33 -5.49 -17.11 14.38
N VAL A 34 -6.63 -17.46 14.98
CA VAL A 34 -6.70 -17.80 16.42
C VAL A 34 -5.84 -19.02 16.72
N PHE A 35 -5.93 -20.07 15.90
CA PHE A 35 -5.10 -21.27 16.06
C PHE A 35 -3.60 -20.95 15.97
N ALA A 36 -3.19 -20.16 14.97
CA ALA A 36 -1.80 -19.78 14.78
C ALA A 36 -1.27 -18.93 15.94
N VAL A 37 -2.07 -17.99 16.46
CA VAL A 37 -1.72 -17.16 17.62
C VAL A 37 -1.58 -18.03 18.87
N LEU A 38 -2.53 -18.93 19.15
CA LEU A 38 -2.45 -19.84 20.30
C LEU A 38 -1.23 -20.77 20.23
N GLN A 39 -0.90 -21.26 19.03
CA GLN A 39 0.31 -22.05 18.81
C GLN A 39 1.60 -21.26 19.02
N LYS A 40 1.67 -20.04 18.47
CA LYS A 40 2.87 -19.22 18.52
C LYS A 40 3.13 -18.67 19.92
N THR A 41 2.08 -18.31 20.65
CA THR A 41 2.18 -17.77 22.02
C THR A 41 2.33 -18.84 23.08
N LYS A 42 1.98 -20.11 22.80
CA LYS A 42 2.03 -21.22 23.75
C LYS A 42 1.28 -20.92 25.06
N ILE A 43 0.19 -20.16 25.00
CA ILE A 43 -0.53 -19.67 26.20
C ILE A 43 -1.09 -20.81 27.08
N LEU A 44 -1.41 -21.96 26.49
CA LEU A 44 -1.89 -23.15 27.21
C LEU A 44 -0.76 -24.10 27.64
N GLY A 45 0.49 -23.75 27.36
CA GLY A 45 1.66 -24.60 27.54
C GLY A 45 2.08 -25.37 26.28
N GLU A 46 3.25 -26.01 26.36
CA GLU A 46 3.84 -26.74 25.23
C GLU A 46 3.06 -28.04 24.91
N GLY A 47 2.98 -28.39 23.63
CA GLY A 47 2.35 -29.63 23.17
C GLY A 47 0.81 -29.65 23.23
N LYS A 48 0.14 -28.55 23.62
CA LYS A 48 -1.33 -28.47 23.74
C LYS A 48 -2.06 -28.18 22.42
N LYS A 49 -1.62 -28.81 21.31
CA LYS A 49 -2.20 -28.58 19.98
C LYS A 49 -3.70 -28.86 19.92
N ASN A 50 -4.15 -29.93 20.55
CA ASN A 50 -5.55 -30.35 20.52
C ASN A 50 -6.46 -29.28 21.16
N PHE A 51 -6.02 -28.70 22.29
CA PHE A 51 -6.76 -27.62 22.94
C PHE A 51 -6.77 -26.35 22.09
N ASN A 52 -5.64 -25.99 21.48
CA ASN A 52 -5.57 -24.84 20.58
C ASN A 52 -6.54 -24.98 19.40
N VAL A 53 -6.67 -26.18 18.82
CA VAL A 53 -7.66 -26.44 17.74
C VAL A 53 -9.09 -26.26 18.25
N VAL A 54 -9.43 -26.86 19.40
CA VAL A 54 -10.79 -26.77 19.95
C VAL A 54 -11.16 -25.33 20.29
N ILE A 55 -10.27 -24.57 20.91
CA ILE A 55 -10.52 -23.17 21.24
C ILE A 55 -10.67 -22.33 19.97
N ALA A 56 -9.77 -22.49 18.99
CA ALA A 56 -9.86 -21.78 17.73
C ALA A 56 -11.18 -22.09 16.99
N LEU A 57 -11.63 -23.35 17.03
CA LEU A 57 -12.90 -23.77 16.45
C LEU A 57 -14.08 -23.09 17.15
N VAL A 58 -14.12 -23.12 18.48
CA VAL A 58 -15.20 -22.49 19.26
C VAL A 58 -15.24 -20.99 19.02
N VAL A 59 -14.09 -20.32 19.00
CA VAL A 59 -14.01 -18.88 18.73
C VAL A 59 -14.48 -18.57 17.31
N ALA A 60 -14.02 -19.32 16.30
CA ALA A 60 -14.43 -19.13 14.92
C ALA A 60 -15.95 -19.31 14.74
N LEU A 61 -16.53 -20.37 15.28
CA LEU A 61 -17.97 -20.60 15.24
C LEU A 61 -18.76 -19.53 16.00
N SER A 62 -18.25 -19.06 17.14
CA SER A 62 -18.90 -18.01 17.93
C SER A 62 -18.96 -16.66 17.20
N VAL A 63 -18.07 -16.44 16.22
CA VAL A 63 -18.08 -15.24 15.38
C VAL A 63 -18.88 -15.44 14.10
N VAL A 64 -18.72 -16.59 13.45
CA VAL A 64 -19.37 -16.85 12.15
C VAL A 64 -20.86 -17.10 12.30
N ILE A 65 -21.30 -17.80 13.35
CA ILE A 65 -22.73 -18.11 13.52
C ILE A 65 -23.54 -16.80 13.60
N PRO A 66 -23.24 -15.84 14.51
CA PRO A 66 -24.04 -14.63 14.62
C PRO A 66 -24.02 -13.74 13.37
N HIS A 67 -22.94 -13.80 12.56
CA HIS A 67 -22.84 -13.13 11.26
C HIS A 67 -23.85 -13.71 10.28
N VAL A 68 -23.85 -15.04 10.13
CA VAL A 68 -24.70 -15.74 9.16
C VAL A 68 -26.18 -15.64 9.49
N ILE A 69 -26.54 -15.67 10.78
CA ILE A 69 -27.94 -15.54 11.22
C ILE A 69 -28.38 -14.08 11.45
N GLY A 70 -27.48 -13.11 11.23
CA GLY A 70 -27.80 -11.68 11.37
C GLY A 70 -28.16 -11.25 12.80
N THR A 71 -27.60 -11.90 13.82
CA THR A 71 -27.88 -11.57 15.24
C THR A 71 -26.86 -10.60 15.84
N TYR A 72 -25.88 -10.14 15.08
CA TYR A 72 -24.98 -9.08 15.54
C TYR A 72 -25.76 -7.77 15.78
N PRO A 73 -25.38 -6.99 16.82
CA PRO A 73 -25.81 -5.61 16.91
C PRO A 73 -25.42 -4.84 15.64
N PRO A 74 -26.18 -3.80 15.25
CA PRO A 74 -25.83 -2.96 14.11
C PRO A 74 -24.37 -2.48 14.20
N GLU A 75 -23.63 -2.57 13.10
CA GLU A 75 -22.23 -2.13 12.96
C GLU A 75 -21.21 -2.88 13.84
N ALA A 76 -21.62 -3.93 14.56
CA ALA A 76 -20.74 -4.72 15.43
C ALA A 76 -20.35 -6.08 14.84
N ASP A 77 -20.69 -6.33 13.56
CA ASP A 77 -20.35 -7.57 12.90
C ASP A 77 -18.84 -7.67 12.64
N VAL A 78 -18.20 -8.61 13.33
CA VAL A 78 -16.75 -8.80 13.27
C VAL A 78 -16.29 -9.22 11.87
N VAL A 79 -17.10 -10.00 11.15
CA VAL A 79 -16.75 -10.46 9.79
C VAL A 79 -16.76 -9.29 8.82
N ASP A 80 -17.78 -8.43 8.89
CA ASP A 80 -17.85 -7.24 8.04
C ASP A 80 -16.73 -6.24 8.33
N ILE A 81 -16.42 -6.04 9.61
CA ILE A 81 -15.28 -5.22 10.04
C ILE A 81 -13.97 -5.77 9.47
N ILE A 82 -13.75 -7.09 9.56
CA ILE A 82 -12.56 -7.74 9.01
C ILE A 82 -12.50 -7.58 7.49
N ASN A 83 -13.60 -7.81 6.78
CA ASN A 83 -13.68 -7.66 5.32
C ASN A 83 -13.44 -6.22 4.86
N THR A 84 -13.79 -5.23 5.70
CA THR A 84 -13.50 -3.82 5.45
C THR A 84 -12.03 -3.49 5.69
N ILE A 85 -11.41 -4.06 6.73
CA ILE A 85 -10.05 -3.73 7.15
C ILE A 85 -8.98 -4.50 6.35
N ILE A 86 -9.23 -5.75 5.95
CA ILE A 86 -8.23 -6.59 5.26
C ILE A 86 -7.69 -5.95 3.96
N PRO A 87 -8.53 -5.44 3.06
CA PRO A 87 -8.05 -4.78 1.84
C PRO A 87 -7.18 -3.57 2.18
N GLN A 88 -7.57 -2.79 3.19
CA GLN A 88 -6.84 -1.59 3.62
C GLN A 88 -5.47 -1.95 4.20
N ILE A 89 -5.38 -2.95 5.07
CA ILE A 89 -4.10 -3.44 5.61
C ILE A 89 -3.23 -3.99 4.49
N SER A 90 -3.81 -4.74 3.54
CA SER A 90 -3.07 -5.29 2.40
C SER A 90 -2.49 -4.18 1.53
N LEU A 91 -3.25 -3.13 1.28
CA LEU A 91 -2.81 -1.96 0.53
C LEU A 91 -1.70 -1.21 1.27
N VAL A 92 -1.79 -1.06 2.60
CA VAL A 92 -0.73 -0.50 3.43
C VAL A 92 0.54 -1.39 3.40
N ALA A 93 0.40 -2.72 3.44
CA ALA A 93 1.55 -3.61 3.31
C ALA A 93 2.24 -3.45 1.94
N VAL A 94 1.46 -3.33 0.86
CA VAL A 94 1.96 -3.04 -0.49
C VAL A 94 2.64 -1.66 -0.52
N ALA A 95 2.11 -0.65 0.19
CA ALA A 95 2.76 0.65 0.39
C ALA A 95 4.19 0.51 0.89
N PHE A 96 4.35 -0.24 1.97
CA PHE A 96 5.64 -0.43 2.62
C PHE A 96 6.60 -1.20 1.71
N ILE A 97 6.11 -2.21 0.99
CA ILE A 97 6.92 -2.93 -0.01
C ILE A 97 7.38 -1.96 -1.09
N MET A 98 6.49 -1.13 -1.65
CA MET A 98 6.84 -0.12 -2.64
C MET A 98 7.87 0.87 -2.08
N LEU A 99 7.68 1.36 -0.86
CA LEU A 99 8.63 2.26 -0.20
C LEU A 99 10.02 1.61 -0.04
N LEU A 100 10.08 0.36 0.44
CA LEU A 100 11.32 -0.38 0.59
C LEU A 100 12.01 -0.62 -0.76
N ILE A 101 11.24 -0.86 -1.81
CA ILE A 101 11.75 -0.98 -3.18
C ILE A 101 12.31 0.36 -3.67
N LEU A 102 11.57 1.46 -3.54
CA LEU A 102 12.02 2.78 -4.01
C LEU A 102 13.26 3.23 -3.25
N THR A 103 13.26 3.13 -1.91
CA THR A 103 14.43 3.49 -1.10
C THR A 103 15.62 2.56 -1.36
N GLY A 104 15.38 1.26 -1.56
CA GLY A 104 16.41 0.28 -1.89
C GLY A 104 17.03 0.49 -3.28
N ILE A 105 16.22 0.84 -4.29
CA ILE A 105 16.67 1.08 -5.67
C ILE A 105 17.35 2.46 -5.80
N PHE A 106 16.76 3.51 -5.21
CA PHE A 106 17.23 4.89 -5.36
C PHE A 106 18.35 5.29 -4.39
N THR A 107 18.89 4.34 -3.62
CA THR A 107 20.13 4.53 -2.86
C THR A 107 21.33 3.82 -3.52
N PRO A 108 21.77 4.20 -4.74
CA PRO A 108 23.09 3.80 -5.21
C PRO A 108 24.16 4.34 -4.26
N ARG A 109 25.19 3.55 -3.97
CA ARG A 109 26.37 3.94 -3.16
C ARG A 109 27.10 5.21 -3.67
N TRP A 110 26.77 5.65 -4.88
CA TRP A 110 27.36 6.77 -5.60
C TRP A 110 26.60 8.10 -5.40
N VAL A 111 25.39 8.06 -4.83
CA VAL A 111 24.60 9.26 -4.52
C VAL A 111 24.99 9.75 -3.13
N SER A 112 25.23 11.05 -2.97
CA SER A 112 25.60 11.62 -1.67
C SER A 112 24.53 11.29 -0.62
N ARG A 113 24.96 11.00 0.62
CA ARG A 113 24.06 10.61 1.72
C ARG A 113 22.91 11.63 1.93
N SER A 114 23.15 12.90 1.60
CA SER A 114 22.15 13.97 1.67
C SER A 114 21.10 13.92 0.54
N ILE A 115 21.47 13.56 -0.68
CA ILE A 115 20.54 13.48 -1.82
C ILE A 115 19.67 12.22 -1.72
N ALA A 116 20.24 11.10 -1.28
CA ALA A 116 19.50 9.86 -1.07
C ALA A 116 18.41 10.02 0.02
N GLY A 117 18.71 10.75 1.10
CA GLY A 117 17.72 11.04 2.15
C GLY A 117 16.54 11.89 1.65
N ILE A 118 16.81 12.90 0.81
CA ILE A 118 15.76 13.76 0.22
C ILE A 118 14.89 12.95 -0.74
N LEU A 119 15.48 12.13 -1.61
CA LEU A 119 14.75 11.25 -2.53
C LEU A 119 13.87 10.25 -1.77
N ALA A 120 14.40 9.60 -0.72
CA ALA A 120 13.64 8.68 0.12
C ALA A 120 12.44 9.37 0.79
N PHE A 121 12.62 10.60 1.27
CA PHE A 121 11.56 11.39 1.89
C PHE A 121 10.48 11.79 0.86
N ILE A 122 10.87 12.21 -0.34
CA ILE A 122 9.94 12.52 -1.44
C ILE A 122 9.16 11.25 -1.85
N SER A 123 9.84 10.10 -1.98
CA SER A 123 9.17 8.82 -2.28
C SER A 123 8.21 8.40 -1.18
N PHE A 124 8.55 8.61 0.10
CA PHE A 124 7.66 8.36 1.23
C PHE A 124 6.39 9.20 1.13
N ILE A 125 6.53 10.51 0.92
CA ILE A 125 5.39 11.42 0.75
C ILE A 125 4.54 11.01 -0.46
N ALA A 126 5.16 10.71 -1.60
CA ALA A 126 4.44 10.31 -2.81
C ALA A 126 3.63 9.02 -2.60
N VAL A 127 4.23 7.99 -2.00
CA VAL A 127 3.54 6.72 -1.69
C VAL A 127 2.41 6.96 -0.69
N PHE A 128 2.66 7.73 0.38
CA PHE A 128 1.65 8.07 1.37
C PHE A 128 0.46 8.79 0.73
N VAL A 129 0.71 9.76 -0.15
CA VAL A 129 -0.34 10.50 -0.88
C VAL A 129 -1.11 9.58 -1.84
N ILE A 130 -0.45 8.79 -2.67
CA ILE A 130 -1.16 7.91 -3.60
C ILE A 130 -2.07 6.93 -2.85
N ILE A 131 -1.60 6.41 -1.72
CA ILE A 131 -2.29 5.37 -0.96
C ILE A 131 -3.40 5.92 -0.09
N GLY A 132 -3.17 7.02 0.62
CA GLY A 132 -4.26 7.63 1.38
C GLY A 132 -5.36 8.16 0.46
N SER A 133 -5.04 8.58 -0.77
CA SER A 133 -6.06 8.88 -1.78
C SER A 133 -6.85 7.63 -2.19
N ALA A 134 -6.18 6.49 -2.37
CA ALA A 134 -6.84 5.23 -2.73
C ALA A 134 -7.70 4.65 -1.58
N LEU A 135 -7.33 4.93 -0.34
CA LEU A 135 -8.08 4.56 0.87
C LEU A 135 -9.16 5.58 1.26
N ASN A 136 -9.33 6.63 0.46
CA ASN A 136 -10.26 7.73 0.73
C ASN A 136 -10.02 8.41 2.10
N TRP A 137 -8.77 8.44 2.57
CA TRP A 137 -8.36 9.12 3.82
C TRP A 137 -8.53 10.64 3.74
N TRP A 138 -8.54 11.15 2.52
CA TRP A 138 -8.97 12.49 2.18
C TRP A 138 -9.86 12.38 0.96
N GLU A 139 -10.83 13.29 0.85
CA GLU A 139 -11.51 13.57 -0.40
C GLU A 139 -10.42 13.82 -1.45
N SER A 140 -10.28 12.92 -2.43
CA SER A 140 -9.36 13.09 -3.57
C SER A 140 -9.66 14.37 -4.37
N GLY A 141 -10.77 15.05 -4.03
CA GLY A 141 -11.15 16.37 -4.45
C GLY A 141 -10.31 17.50 -3.87
N TRP A 142 -9.60 17.43 -2.74
CA TRP A 142 -9.01 18.65 -2.13
C TRP A 142 -8.10 19.47 -3.08
N LEU A 143 -7.36 18.81 -3.97
CA LEU A 143 -6.60 19.47 -5.03
C LEU A 143 -7.53 20.07 -6.08
N TYR A 144 -8.53 19.32 -6.55
CA TYR A 144 -9.54 19.73 -7.52
C TYR A 144 -10.52 20.80 -6.97
N ASP A 145 -10.78 20.82 -5.68
CA ASP A 145 -11.68 21.73 -4.98
C ASP A 145 -10.99 23.06 -4.70
N ILE A 146 -9.69 23.04 -4.39
CA ILE A 146 -8.90 24.26 -4.14
C ILE A 146 -8.46 24.90 -5.46
N PHE A 147 -8.08 24.10 -6.46
CA PHE A 147 -7.48 24.62 -7.69
C PHE A 147 -8.44 24.59 -8.89
N GLY A 148 -9.48 23.74 -8.91
CA GLY A 148 -10.33 23.53 -10.07
C GLY A 148 -9.68 22.61 -11.11
N GLU A 149 -10.50 21.84 -11.84
CA GLU A 149 -10.04 20.92 -12.90
C GLU A 149 -9.18 21.62 -13.95
N GLU A 150 -9.52 22.86 -14.33
CA GLU A 150 -8.77 23.60 -15.36
C GLU A 150 -7.37 24.04 -14.88
N THR A 151 -7.22 24.43 -13.62
CA THR A 151 -5.93 24.89 -13.07
C THR A 151 -4.99 23.72 -12.88
N ILE A 152 -5.49 22.55 -12.48
CA ILE A 152 -4.68 21.33 -12.38
C ILE A 152 -4.19 20.91 -13.75
N ALA A 153 -5.07 20.91 -14.77
CA ALA A 153 -4.68 20.62 -16.14
C ALA A 153 -3.59 21.61 -16.63
N LEU A 154 -3.75 22.90 -16.35
CA LEU A 154 -2.76 23.93 -16.68
C LEU A 154 -1.43 23.70 -15.95
N LEU A 155 -1.45 23.40 -14.65
CA LEU A 155 -0.26 23.14 -13.84
C LEU A 155 0.49 21.89 -14.33
N VAL A 156 -0.22 20.82 -14.67
CA VAL A 156 0.37 19.60 -15.24
C VAL A 156 1.00 19.91 -16.59
N VAL A 157 0.33 20.67 -17.46
CA VAL A 157 0.90 21.12 -18.74
C VAL A 157 2.17 21.94 -18.51
N ILE A 158 2.15 22.92 -17.60
CA ILE A 158 3.33 23.74 -17.26
C ILE A 158 4.46 22.87 -16.70
N LEU A 159 4.17 21.90 -15.84
CA LEU A 159 5.16 21.01 -15.25
C LEU A 159 5.79 20.10 -16.32
N VAL A 160 4.97 19.48 -17.17
CA VAL A 160 5.44 18.64 -18.28
C VAL A 160 6.28 19.47 -19.26
N PHE A 161 5.82 20.67 -19.63
CA PHE A 161 6.61 21.59 -20.45
C PHE A 161 7.92 22.01 -19.76
N GLY A 162 7.90 22.29 -18.46
CA GLY A 162 9.08 22.63 -17.68
C GLY A 162 10.09 21.50 -17.64
N VAL A 163 9.63 20.26 -17.46
CA VAL A 163 10.48 19.05 -17.51
C VAL A 163 11.02 18.82 -18.91
N ILE A 164 10.21 18.99 -19.96
CA ILE A 164 10.65 18.87 -21.35
C ILE A 164 11.70 19.93 -21.69
N ILE A 165 11.46 21.20 -21.34
CA ILE A 165 12.41 22.30 -21.55
C ILE A 165 13.70 22.01 -20.78
N TRP A 166 13.60 21.63 -19.51
CA TRP A 166 14.77 21.27 -18.69
C TRP A 166 15.54 20.10 -19.30
N PHE A 167 14.85 19.09 -19.84
CA PHE A 167 15.46 17.93 -20.48
C PHE A 167 16.14 18.29 -21.82
N ILE A 168 15.51 19.14 -22.63
CA ILE A 168 16.02 19.59 -23.94
C ILE A 168 17.16 20.59 -23.78
N THR A 169 17.08 21.50 -22.81
CA THR A 169 18.11 22.53 -22.55
C THR A 169 19.29 22.01 -21.76
N ARG A 170 19.26 20.74 -21.32
CA ARG A 170 20.38 20.10 -20.65
C ARG A 170 21.46 19.77 -21.66
N GLU A 171 22.37 20.71 -21.91
CA GLU A 171 23.60 20.45 -22.67
C GLU A 171 24.41 19.32 -21.99
N PRO A 172 25.01 18.39 -22.76
CA PRO A 172 25.97 17.41 -22.24
C PRO A 172 27.27 18.13 -21.87
N GLY A 173 27.28 18.71 -20.66
CA GLY A 173 28.39 19.47 -20.07
C GLY A 173 27.88 20.20 -18.83
N GLY A 174 27.90 19.50 -17.68
CA GLY A 174 27.06 19.83 -16.53
C GLY A 174 27.38 21.14 -15.78
N PRO A 175 26.41 21.68 -15.01
CA PRO A 175 26.60 22.82 -14.09
C PRO A 175 27.70 22.59 -13.04
N ALA A 176 27.94 21.33 -12.67
CA ALA A 176 28.95 20.94 -11.71
C ALA A 176 30.38 21.25 -12.19
N GLU A 177 30.65 21.09 -13.49
CA GLU A 177 31.99 21.29 -14.07
C GLU A 177 32.32 22.78 -14.23
N LYS A 178 31.32 23.60 -14.57
CA LYS A 178 31.42 25.07 -14.59
C LYS A 178 31.59 25.67 -13.18
N ALA A 179 30.96 25.07 -12.16
CA ALA A 179 31.13 25.49 -10.77
C ALA A 179 32.52 25.15 -10.21
N THR A 180 33.04 23.95 -10.48
CA THR A 180 34.42 23.56 -10.10
C THR A 180 35.48 24.41 -10.81
N LYS A 181 35.24 24.79 -12.07
CA LYS A 181 36.17 25.63 -12.83
C LYS A 181 36.24 27.06 -12.25
N LYS A 182 35.08 27.68 -11.97
CA LYS A 182 35.02 29.00 -11.34
C LYS A 182 35.61 29.05 -9.92
N LEU A 183 35.46 27.97 -9.15
CA LEU A 183 36.06 27.89 -7.80
C LEU A 183 37.59 27.79 -7.89
N LYS A 184 38.10 26.99 -8.84
CA LYS A 184 39.54 26.83 -9.07
C LYS A 184 40.20 28.13 -9.52
N ASP A 185 39.59 28.84 -10.46
CA ASP A 185 40.07 30.13 -10.98
C ASP A 185 40.11 31.20 -9.86
N PHE A 186 39.17 31.15 -8.91
CA PHE A 186 39.12 32.06 -7.75
C PHE A 186 40.23 31.78 -6.72
N PHE A 187 40.54 30.51 -6.44
CA PHE A 187 41.63 30.13 -5.53
C PHE A 187 43.02 30.40 -6.12
N GLU A 188 43.20 30.23 -7.43
CA GLU A 188 44.47 30.57 -8.11
C GLU A 188 44.74 32.09 -8.10
N TRP A 189 43.69 32.91 -8.19
CA TRP A 189 43.80 34.37 -8.08
C TRP A 189 44.12 34.85 -6.65
N PHE A 190 43.64 34.15 -5.62
CA PHE A 190 43.94 34.47 -4.21
C PHE A 190 45.22 33.82 -3.67
N GLY A 191 45.68 32.73 -4.28
CA GLY A 191 46.89 31.99 -3.88
C GLY A 191 48.16 32.42 -4.61
N GLY A 192 48.07 33.40 -5.51
CA GLY A 192 49.18 33.95 -6.28
C GLY A 192 49.69 35.29 -5.74
N ALA A 193 50.04 35.35 -4.46
CA ALA A 193 50.86 36.40 -3.83
C ALA A 193 51.74 35.79 -2.73
#